data_AF-A0A921KXN4-F1
#
_entry.id   AF-A0A921KXN4-F1
#
_cell.length_a   1.000
_cell.length_b   1.000
_cell.length_c   1.000
_cell.angle_alpha   90.00
_cell.angle_beta   90.00
_cell.angle_gamma   90.00
#
_symmetry.space_group_name_H-M   'P 1'
#
loop_
_entity.id
_entity.type
_entity.pdbx_description
1 polymer ?
#
loop_
_entity_poly.entity_id
_entity_poly.type
_entity_poly.pdbx_seq_one_letter_code
_entity_poly.pdbx_strand_id
1 'polypeptide(L)'
;MMKKGLFYDLYDRLRLVNFRSYSPDKLSGFLHGYLTVYTMVRIYPWLEADFGTPYDIHERAKEIARWYEVLVQNEDLPADPRAGYAADLMDVYQLYSDLNFLEKGVDAAYDILTPWESGKLVLPCRTPNICRLLCNCYYFTGEAQCGELAGKLVTEALGYMRGNHRGNLLGWWDAICLYDNVVGLMELSLEEREHLGEERLRLSVRVRQVEDEVVGEFERIGDIFTIDTGQVFYILAKREFAACNEEYGK
;
A
#
# COMPACT_ATOMS: atom_id res chain seq x y z
N MET A 1 33.14 -11.36 -2.01
CA MET A 1 31.86 -10.68 -2.28
C MET A 1 31.06 -10.77 -1.00
N MET A 2 30.72 -9.64 -0.35
CA MET A 2 29.80 -9.68 0.80
C MET A 2 28.48 -10.30 0.33
N LYS A 3 27.93 -11.24 1.11
CA LYS A 3 26.54 -11.68 0.89
C LYS A 3 25.66 -10.44 1.02
N LYS A 4 24.98 -10.05 -0.05
CA LYS A 4 23.93 -9.06 0.04
C LYS A 4 22.79 -9.64 0.91
N GLY A 5 22.07 -8.79 1.63
CA GLY A 5 21.05 -9.23 2.59
C GLY A 5 19.84 -9.89 1.91
N LEU A 6 18.94 -10.49 2.71
CA LEU A 6 17.71 -11.16 2.25
C LEU A 6 16.92 -10.34 1.22
N PHE A 7 16.84 -9.03 1.43
CA PHE A 7 16.13 -8.10 0.55
C PHE A 7 16.71 -8.08 -0.88
N TYR A 8 18.03 -7.99 -1.02
CA TYR A 8 18.71 -7.96 -2.32
C TYR A 8 18.53 -9.31 -3.04
N ASP A 9 18.70 -10.42 -2.33
CA ASP A 9 18.49 -11.76 -2.88
C ASP A 9 17.03 -11.97 -3.31
N LEU A 10 16.06 -11.41 -2.57
CA LEU A 10 14.65 -11.42 -2.99
C LEU A 10 14.44 -10.55 -4.23
N TYR A 11 14.92 -9.31 -4.22
CA TYR A 11 14.75 -8.38 -5.33
C TYR A 11 15.30 -8.93 -6.65
N ASP A 12 16.50 -9.53 -6.62
CA ASP A 12 17.11 -10.16 -7.79
C ASP A 12 16.26 -11.31 -8.35
N ARG A 13 15.61 -12.11 -7.49
CA ARG A 13 14.67 -13.15 -7.93
C ARG A 13 13.40 -12.54 -8.54
N LEU A 14 12.88 -11.47 -7.95
CA LEU A 14 11.65 -10.81 -8.42
C LEU A 14 11.80 -10.12 -9.78
N ARG A 15 13.02 -9.75 -10.18
CA ARG A 15 13.31 -9.24 -11.54
C ARG A 15 12.94 -10.23 -12.65
N LEU A 16 12.92 -11.53 -12.35
CA LEU A 16 12.64 -12.59 -13.31
C LEU A 16 11.20 -13.15 -13.20
N VAL A 17 10.43 -12.67 -12.22
CA VAL A 17 9.07 -13.17 -11.95
C VAL A 17 8.10 -12.69 -13.02
N ASN A 18 7.25 -13.61 -13.48
CA ASN A 18 6.07 -13.25 -14.28
C ASN A 18 4.86 -13.06 -13.35
N PHE A 19 4.43 -11.83 -13.09
CA PHE A 19 3.31 -11.58 -12.17
C PHE A 19 2.00 -12.20 -12.61
N ARG A 20 1.83 -12.52 -13.91
CA ARG A 20 0.63 -13.20 -14.42
C ARG A 20 0.44 -14.62 -13.86
N SER A 21 1.46 -15.22 -13.24
CA SER A 21 1.33 -16.51 -12.58
C SER A 21 0.78 -16.44 -11.16
N TYR A 22 0.58 -15.23 -10.61
CA TYR A 22 0.06 -15.01 -9.26
C TYR A 22 -1.41 -14.64 -9.29
N SER A 23 -2.12 -14.96 -8.22
CA SER A 23 -3.49 -14.47 -8.03
C SER A 23 -3.47 -12.95 -7.80
N PRO A 24 -4.39 -12.16 -8.40
CA PRO A 24 -4.37 -10.71 -8.30
C PRO A 24 -4.40 -10.15 -6.87
N ASP A 25 -5.06 -10.84 -5.92
CA ASP A 25 -5.09 -10.46 -4.50
C ASP A 25 -3.71 -10.47 -3.82
N LYS A 26 -2.70 -11.10 -4.44
CA LYS A 26 -1.32 -11.19 -3.95
C LYS A 26 -0.38 -10.16 -4.56
N LEU A 27 -0.85 -9.34 -5.49
CA LEU A 27 0.00 -8.43 -6.25
C LEU A 27 0.20 -7.07 -5.61
N SER A 28 -0.70 -6.65 -4.72
CA SER A 28 -0.64 -5.32 -4.09
C SER A 28 0.67 -5.14 -3.32
N GLY A 29 1.09 -6.14 -2.54
CA GLY A 29 2.39 -6.12 -1.85
C GLY A 29 3.58 -5.99 -2.82
N PHE A 30 3.54 -6.67 -3.98
CA PHE A 30 4.59 -6.51 -4.99
C PHE A 30 4.65 -5.09 -5.53
N LEU A 31 3.49 -4.53 -5.90
CA LEU A 31 3.36 -3.17 -6.39
C LEU A 31 3.94 -2.16 -5.39
N HIS A 32 3.51 -2.23 -4.13
CA HIS A 32 4.01 -1.32 -3.08
C HIS A 32 5.50 -1.51 -2.78
N GLY A 33 6.01 -2.74 -2.85
CA GLY A 33 7.45 -3.01 -2.76
C GLY A 33 8.22 -2.29 -3.86
N TYR A 34 7.80 -2.38 -5.13
CA TYR A 34 8.45 -1.68 -6.23
C TYR A 34 8.33 -0.16 -6.13
N LEU A 35 7.17 0.37 -5.74
CA LEU A 35 6.99 1.80 -5.50
C LEU A 35 7.91 2.31 -4.38
N THR A 36 8.14 1.49 -3.35
CA THR A 36 9.08 1.80 -2.27
C THR A 36 10.53 1.82 -2.77
N VAL A 37 10.94 0.80 -3.53
CA VAL A 37 12.28 0.75 -4.15
C VAL A 37 12.50 1.90 -5.11
N TYR A 38 11.49 2.24 -5.91
CA TYR A 38 11.53 3.38 -6.82
C TYR A 38 11.81 4.67 -6.06
N THR A 39 11.05 4.91 -4.97
CA THR A 39 11.22 6.10 -4.12
C THR A 39 12.61 6.15 -3.51
N MET A 40 13.08 5.02 -2.97
CA MET A 40 14.42 4.89 -2.39
C MET A 40 15.52 5.23 -3.40
N VAL A 41 15.48 4.65 -4.61
CA VAL A 41 16.48 4.90 -5.67
C VAL A 41 16.41 6.34 -6.17
N ARG A 42 15.23 6.96 -6.20
CA ARG A 42 15.11 8.39 -6.54
C ARG A 42 15.76 9.32 -5.52
N ILE A 43 15.69 8.98 -4.23
CA ILE A 43 16.31 9.77 -3.16
C ILE A 43 17.81 9.46 -3.08
N TYR A 44 18.21 8.22 -3.35
CA TYR A 44 19.58 7.72 -3.29
C TYR A 44 20.05 7.13 -4.63
N PRO A 45 20.40 7.96 -5.63
CA PRO A 45 20.65 7.51 -7.01
C PRO A 45 21.81 6.52 -7.19
N TRP A 46 22.76 6.45 -6.26
CA TRP A 46 23.84 5.47 -6.34
C TRP A 46 23.35 4.02 -6.19
N LEU A 47 22.17 3.82 -5.62
CA LEU A 47 21.52 2.51 -5.49
C LEU A 47 21.01 1.96 -6.84
N GLU A 48 21.05 2.75 -7.93
CA GLU A 48 20.78 2.25 -9.29
C GLU A 48 21.70 1.06 -9.66
N ALA A 49 22.93 1.03 -9.16
CA ALA A 49 23.86 -0.07 -9.39
C ALA A 49 23.35 -1.42 -8.84
N ASP A 50 22.50 -1.39 -7.81
CA ASP A 50 21.94 -2.57 -7.18
C ASP A 50 20.53 -2.86 -7.69
N PHE A 51 19.66 -1.84 -7.78
CA PHE A 51 18.23 -2.02 -8.04
C PHE A 51 17.80 -1.70 -9.47
N GLY A 52 18.66 -1.10 -10.29
CA GLY A 52 18.34 -0.66 -11.64
C GLY A 52 17.83 0.78 -11.68
N THR A 53 17.52 1.28 -12.88
CA THR A 53 17.07 2.68 -13.02
C THR A 53 15.66 2.87 -12.46
N PRO A 54 15.27 4.10 -12.04
CA PRO A 54 13.89 4.39 -11.67
C PRO A 54 12.87 3.96 -12.74
N TYR A 55 13.23 4.06 -14.03
CA TYR A 55 12.38 3.60 -15.13
C TYR A 55 12.12 2.09 -15.07
N ASP A 56 13.19 1.28 -14.93
CA ASP A 56 13.08 -0.18 -14.89
C ASP A 56 12.23 -0.66 -13.70
N ILE A 57 12.46 -0.04 -12.53
CA ILE A 57 11.72 -0.36 -11.30
C ILE A 57 10.23 -0.04 -11.48
N HIS A 58 9.93 1.11 -12.09
CA HIS A 58 8.55 1.55 -12.29
C HIS A 58 7.80 0.69 -13.32
N GLU A 59 8.45 0.23 -14.40
CA GLU A 59 7.80 -0.67 -15.36
C GLU A 59 7.35 -1.99 -14.69
N ARG A 60 8.04 -2.47 -13.65
CA ARG A 60 7.59 -3.63 -12.86
C ARG A 60 6.28 -3.36 -12.12
N ALA A 61 6.12 -2.17 -11.53
CA ALA A 61 4.85 -1.77 -10.91
C ALA A 61 3.74 -1.62 -11.97
N LYS A 62 4.06 -1.07 -13.15
CA LYS A 62 3.10 -0.92 -14.26
C LYS A 62 2.62 -2.26 -14.83
N GLU A 63 3.44 -3.30 -14.82
CA GLU A 63 2.99 -4.64 -15.22
C GLU A 63 1.82 -5.14 -14.36
N ILE A 64 1.87 -4.87 -13.05
CA ILE A 64 0.79 -5.19 -12.12
C ILE A 64 -0.41 -4.27 -12.36
N ALA A 65 -0.16 -2.96 -12.48
CA ALA A 65 -1.19 -1.95 -12.71
C ALA A 65 -2.03 -2.24 -13.97
N ARG A 66 -1.39 -2.61 -15.08
CA ARG A 66 -2.07 -3.02 -16.33
C ARG A 66 -3.05 -4.17 -16.12
N TRP A 67 -2.81 -5.04 -15.15
CA TRP A 67 -3.73 -6.13 -14.84
C TRP A 67 -4.93 -5.63 -14.02
N TYR A 68 -4.67 -4.74 -13.05
CA TYR A 68 -5.69 -4.09 -12.25
C TYR A 68 -6.63 -3.20 -13.07
N GLU A 69 -6.15 -2.53 -14.12
CA GLU A 69 -7.01 -1.77 -15.03
C GLU A 69 -8.18 -2.61 -15.59
N VAL A 70 -7.95 -3.90 -15.84
CA VAL A 70 -8.98 -4.81 -16.34
C VAL A 70 -9.89 -5.29 -15.21
N LEU A 71 -9.31 -5.61 -14.06
CA LEU A 71 -10.05 -6.16 -12.92
C LEU A 71 -10.92 -5.13 -12.22
N VAL A 72 -10.48 -3.88 -12.14
CA VAL A 72 -11.21 -2.81 -11.45
C VAL A 72 -12.56 -2.51 -12.12
N GLN A 73 -12.65 -2.73 -13.44
CA GLN A 73 -13.86 -2.57 -14.25
C GLN A 73 -14.79 -3.79 -14.19
N ASN A 74 -14.36 -4.91 -13.60
CA ASN A 74 -15.18 -6.11 -13.53
C ASN A 74 -16.20 -6.00 -12.40
N GLU A 75 -17.45 -5.66 -12.74
CA GLU A 75 -18.55 -5.52 -11.78
C GLU A 75 -18.96 -6.82 -11.08
N ASP A 76 -18.56 -7.99 -11.59
CA ASP A 76 -18.79 -9.27 -10.92
C ASP A 76 -17.88 -9.46 -9.69
N LEU A 77 -16.80 -8.66 -9.57
CA LEU A 77 -15.92 -8.69 -8.41
C LEU A 77 -16.51 -7.90 -7.23
N PRO A 78 -16.29 -8.35 -5.99
CA PRO A 78 -16.73 -7.61 -4.81
C PRO A 78 -16.09 -6.22 -4.72
N ALA A 79 -16.79 -5.29 -4.07
CA ALA A 79 -16.32 -3.91 -3.92
C ALA A 79 -14.95 -3.78 -3.23
N ASP A 80 -14.64 -4.65 -2.26
CA ASP A 80 -13.39 -4.57 -1.49
C ASP A 80 -12.11 -4.82 -2.33
N PRO A 81 -11.99 -5.94 -3.09
CA PRO A 81 -10.88 -6.10 -4.03
C PRO A 81 -10.81 -5.01 -5.09
N ARG A 82 -11.96 -4.60 -5.67
CA ARG A 82 -12.00 -3.51 -6.66
C ARG A 82 -11.48 -2.20 -6.08
N ALA A 83 -11.80 -1.89 -4.82
CA ALA A 83 -11.28 -0.72 -4.14
C ALA A 83 -9.76 -0.78 -3.94
N GLY A 84 -9.23 -1.97 -3.64
CA GLY A 84 -7.78 -2.19 -3.58
C GLY A 84 -7.10 -1.94 -4.92
N TYR A 85 -7.67 -2.47 -6.01
CA TYR A 85 -7.16 -2.24 -7.38
C TYR A 85 -7.21 -0.77 -7.78
N ALA A 86 -8.31 -0.07 -7.49
CA ALA A 86 -8.45 1.36 -7.74
C ALA A 86 -7.42 2.18 -6.96
N ALA A 87 -7.22 1.88 -5.68
CA ALA A 87 -6.19 2.54 -4.86
C ALA A 87 -4.78 2.27 -5.40
N ASP A 88 -4.46 1.02 -5.75
CA ASP A 88 -3.15 0.64 -6.32
C ASP A 88 -2.87 1.35 -7.66
N LEU A 89 -3.88 1.55 -8.51
CA LEU A 89 -3.77 2.33 -9.75
C LEU A 89 -3.41 3.79 -9.49
N MET A 90 -4.06 4.39 -8.48
CA MET A 90 -3.77 5.76 -8.06
C MET A 90 -2.37 5.90 -7.43
N ASP A 91 -1.91 4.90 -6.68
CA ASP A 91 -0.58 4.90 -6.05
C ASP A 91 0.55 4.83 -7.10
N VAL A 92 0.33 4.10 -8.21
CA VAL A 92 1.27 4.05 -9.35
C VAL A 92 1.43 5.43 -10.00
N TYR A 93 0.35 6.24 -10.07
CA TYR A 93 0.44 7.60 -10.60
C TYR A 93 1.37 8.51 -9.78
N GLN A 94 1.31 8.44 -8.45
CA GLN A 94 2.00 9.39 -7.55
C GLN A 94 3.51 9.52 -7.80
N LEU A 95 4.11 8.50 -8.43
CA LEU A 95 5.56 8.43 -8.62
C LEU A 95 6.04 8.80 -10.02
N TYR A 96 5.24 8.59 -11.07
CA TYR A 96 5.64 8.80 -12.47
C TYR A 96 4.63 9.58 -13.33
N SER A 97 3.54 10.06 -12.73
CA SER A 97 2.51 10.88 -13.39
C SER A 97 1.84 10.21 -14.61
N ASP A 98 1.63 8.90 -14.57
CA ASP A 98 0.91 8.17 -15.62
C ASP A 98 -0.61 8.38 -15.48
N LEU A 99 -1.09 9.48 -16.09
CA LEU A 99 -2.48 9.96 -15.96
C LEU A 99 -3.54 8.91 -16.33
N ASN A 100 -3.21 7.96 -17.20
CA ASN A 100 -4.16 6.92 -17.62
C ASN A 100 -4.49 5.94 -16.47
N PHE A 101 -3.52 5.59 -15.62
CA PHE A 101 -3.83 4.78 -14.43
C PHE A 101 -4.62 5.58 -13.39
N LEU A 102 -4.28 6.86 -13.23
CA LEU A 102 -5.00 7.75 -12.31
C LEU A 102 -6.48 7.87 -12.70
N GLU A 103 -6.77 8.19 -13.97
CA GLU A 103 -8.13 8.35 -14.48
C GLU A 103 -8.97 7.10 -14.22
N LYS A 104 -8.45 5.93 -14.59
CA LYS A 104 -9.14 4.64 -14.34
C LYS A 104 -9.34 4.34 -12.85
N GLY A 105 -8.35 4.67 -12.02
CA GLY A 105 -8.48 4.53 -10.57
C GLY A 105 -9.58 5.41 -10.00
N VAL A 106 -9.61 6.69 -10.40
CA VAL A 106 -10.59 7.68 -9.94
C VAL A 106 -12.00 7.33 -10.41
N ASP A 107 -12.17 6.98 -11.70
CA ASP A 107 -13.46 6.57 -12.24
C ASP A 107 -14.02 5.37 -11.49
N ALA A 108 -13.20 4.33 -11.31
CA ALA A 108 -13.60 3.16 -10.54
C ALA A 108 -13.92 3.50 -9.08
N ALA A 109 -13.23 4.46 -8.48
CA ALA A 109 -13.50 4.88 -7.12
C ALA A 109 -14.91 5.48 -6.99
N TYR A 110 -15.30 6.35 -7.93
CA TYR A 110 -16.65 6.91 -7.95
C TYR A 110 -17.70 5.82 -8.20
N ASP A 111 -17.44 4.87 -9.09
CA ASP A 111 -18.36 3.74 -9.32
C ASP A 111 -18.56 2.88 -8.05
N ILE A 112 -17.49 2.65 -7.28
CA ILE A 112 -17.52 1.86 -6.04
C ILE A 112 -18.20 2.63 -4.89
N LEU A 113 -17.86 3.91 -4.74
CA LEU A 113 -18.27 4.74 -3.61
C LEU A 113 -19.59 5.45 -3.83
N THR A 114 -20.05 5.59 -5.07
CA THR A 114 -21.30 6.26 -5.44
C THR A 114 -22.15 5.34 -6.30
N PRO A 115 -22.87 4.37 -5.71
CA PRO A 115 -23.81 3.55 -6.45
C PRO A 115 -24.77 4.44 -7.23
N TRP A 116 -25.07 4.05 -8.48
CA TRP A 116 -26.00 4.76 -9.33
C TRP A 116 -27.27 5.16 -8.56
N GLU A 117 -27.71 6.40 -8.78
CA GLU A 117 -28.89 7.04 -8.17
C GLU A 117 -28.72 7.66 -6.76
N SER A 118 -27.61 7.43 -6.03
CA SER A 118 -27.48 8.00 -4.67
C SER A 118 -27.07 9.48 -4.67
N GLY A 119 -26.26 9.91 -5.64
CA GLY A 119 -25.61 11.22 -5.66
C GLY A 119 -24.75 11.53 -4.41
N LYS A 120 -24.43 10.50 -3.61
CA LYS A 120 -23.76 10.61 -2.31
C LYS A 120 -22.78 9.45 -2.13
N LEU A 121 -21.59 9.77 -1.61
CA LEU A 121 -20.63 8.76 -1.19
C LEU A 121 -21.22 7.86 -0.11
N VAL A 122 -21.08 6.54 -0.29
CA VAL A 122 -21.44 5.50 0.67
C VAL A 122 -20.22 4.63 0.97
N LEU A 123 -20.25 3.99 2.14
CA LEU A 123 -19.25 3.01 2.54
C LEU A 123 -19.74 1.61 2.15
N PRO A 124 -19.25 1.00 1.06
CA PRO A 124 -19.72 -0.32 0.63
C PRO A 124 -19.29 -1.43 1.60
N CYS A 125 -18.14 -1.26 2.27
CA CYS A 125 -17.67 -2.15 3.31
C CYS A 125 -16.66 -1.43 4.25
N ARG A 126 -16.28 -2.11 5.35
CA ARG A 126 -15.38 -1.59 6.39
C ARG A 126 -14.03 -2.32 6.31
N THR A 127 -13.21 -1.96 5.33
CA THR A 127 -11.94 -2.63 5.03
C THR A 127 -10.81 -1.62 4.84
N PRO A 128 -9.54 -2.05 4.99
CA PRO A 128 -8.40 -1.17 4.74
C PRO A 128 -8.34 -0.68 3.28
N ASN A 129 -8.80 -1.47 2.30
CA ASN A 129 -8.83 -1.05 0.89
C ASN A 129 -9.78 0.13 0.66
N ILE A 130 -10.97 0.12 1.28
CA ILE A 130 -11.89 1.26 1.22
C ILE A 130 -11.28 2.48 1.90
N CYS A 131 -10.61 2.30 3.04
CA CYS A 131 -9.92 3.40 3.70
C CYS A 131 -8.82 4.00 2.81
N ARG A 132 -8.02 3.15 2.15
CA ARG A 132 -6.99 3.59 1.19
C ARG A 132 -7.59 4.33 0.00
N LEU A 133 -8.66 3.78 -0.59
CA LEU A 133 -9.38 4.40 -1.69
C LEU A 133 -9.87 5.81 -1.33
N LEU A 134 -10.51 5.96 -0.16
CA LEU A 134 -10.99 7.26 0.33
C LEU A 134 -9.83 8.25 0.58
N CYS A 135 -8.71 7.79 1.14
CA CYS A 135 -7.54 8.65 1.33
C CYS A 135 -6.99 9.14 -0.01
N ASN A 136 -6.87 8.25 -1.01
CA ASN A 136 -6.41 8.63 -2.34
C ASN A 136 -7.42 9.55 -3.05
N CYS A 137 -8.72 9.28 -2.96
CA CYS A 137 -9.75 10.19 -3.48
C CYS A 137 -9.62 11.58 -2.85
N TYR A 138 -9.47 11.69 -1.53
CA TYR A 138 -9.24 12.97 -0.86
C TYR A 138 -7.97 13.66 -1.39
N TYR A 139 -6.85 12.93 -1.51
CA TYR A 139 -5.59 13.47 -2.01
C TYR A 139 -5.71 14.06 -3.43
N PHE A 140 -6.39 13.37 -4.34
CA PHE A 140 -6.48 13.78 -5.74
C PHE A 140 -7.61 14.79 -6.04
N THR A 141 -8.71 14.74 -5.30
CA THR A 141 -9.92 15.53 -5.60
C THR A 141 -10.15 16.67 -4.61
N GLY A 142 -9.57 16.60 -3.41
CA GLY A 142 -9.85 17.54 -2.32
C GLY A 142 -11.25 17.40 -1.72
N GLU A 143 -12.01 16.34 -2.04
CA GLU A 143 -13.35 16.13 -1.49
C GLU A 143 -13.29 15.79 0.01
N ALA A 144 -13.61 16.77 0.86
CA ALA A 144 -13.59 16.63 2.32
C ALA A 144 -14.40 15.42 2.84
N GLN A 145 -15.52 15.07 2.18
CA GLN A 145 -16.33 13.91 2.54
C GLN A 145 -15.53 12.59 2.49
N CYS A 146 -14.57 12.45 1.57
CA CYS A 146 -13.69 11.30 1.52
C CYS A 146 -12.80 11.22 2.77
N GLY A 147 -12.21 12.35 3.18
CA GLY A 147 -11.39 12.45 4.39
C GLY A 147 -12.18 12.15 5.66
N GLU A 148 -13.40 12.67 5.79
CA GLU A 148 -14.29 12.39 6.92
C GLU A 148 -14.65 10.89 7.04
N LEU A 149 -14.97 10.25 5.91
CA LEU A 149 -15.32 8.82 5.88
C LEU A 149 -14.09 7.95 6.21
N ALA A 150 -12.91 8.30 5.70
CA ALA A 150 -11.66 7.63 6.05
C ALA A 150 -11.37 7.76 7.56
N GLY A 151 -11.56 8.95 8.14
CA GLY A 151 -11.35 9.18 9.57
C GLY A 151 -12.29 8.35 10.46
N LYS A 152 -13.56 8.19 10.05
CA LYS A 152 -14.51 7.29 10.72
C LYS A 152 -14.03 5.83 10.67
N LEU A 153 -13.56 5.36 9.52
CA LEU A 153 -13.02 3.99 9.38
C LEU A 153 -11.77 3.76 10.23
N VAL A 154 -10.84 4.71 10.26
CA VAL A 154 -9.63 4.63 11.10
C VAL A 154 -10.01 4.56 12.59
N THR A 155 -10.93 5.41 13.02
CA THR A 155 -11.42 5.42 14.41
C THR A 155 -12.07 4.08 14.79
N GLU A 156 -12.94 3.55 13.92
CA GLU A 156 -13.55 2.23 14.10
C GLU A 156 -12.47 1.13 14.18
N ALA A 157 -11.51 1.12 13.25
CA ALA A 157 -10.45 0.12 13.16
C ALA A 157 -9.54 0.12 14.40
N LEU A 158 -9.12 1.30 14.88
CA LEU A 158 -8.34 1.44 16.12
C LEU A 158 -9.10 0.89 17.33
N GLY A 159 -10.41 1.13 17.40
CA GLY A 159 -11.30 0.55 18.41
C GLY A 159 -11.29 -0.98 18.39
N TYR A 160 -11.46 -1.61 17.22
CA TYR A 160 -11.45 -3.07 17.10
C TYR A 160 -10.08 -3.69 17.41
N MET A 161 -8.99 -3.01 17.04
CA MET A 161 -7.62 -3.50 17.26
C MET A 161 -7.19 -3.48 18.73
N ARG A 162 -7.83 -2.67 19.59
CA ARG A 162 -7.68 -2.75 21.05
C ARG A 162 -8.20 -4.09 21.62
N GLY A 163 -9.20 -4.70 20.99
CA GLY A 163 -9.83 -5.95 21.43
C GLY A 163 -9.11 -7.24 21.03
N ASN A 164 -7.82 -7.18 20.68
CA ASN A 164 -7.03 -8.33 20.22
C ASN A 164 -7.56 -8.99 18.92
N HIS A 165 -8.34 -8.25 18.11
CA HIS A 165 -8.78 -8.69 16.79
C HIS A 165 -7.56 -9.03 15.92
N ARG A 166 -7.62 -10.16 15.20
CA ARG A 166 -6.56 -10.68 14.31
C ARG A 166 -6.85 -10.45 12.81
N GLY A 167 -7.96 -9.80 12.46
CA GLY A 167 -8.23 -9.44 11.06
C GLY A 167 -7.13 -8.55 10.49
N ASN A 168 -6.96 -8.57 9.16
CA ASN A 168 -5.93 -7.93 8.33
C ASN A 168 -5.15 -6.75 8.99
N LEU A 169 -4.22 -7.07 9.91
CA LEU A 169 -3.52 -6.08 10.74
C LEU A 169 -2.58 -5.23 9.88
N LEU A 170 -1.84 -5.86 8.97
CA LEU A 170 -0.89 -5.18 8.09
C LEU A 170 -1.63 -4.24 7.12
N GLY A 171 -2.73 -4.70 6.51
CA GLY A 171 -3.54 -3.84 5.65
C GLY A 171 -4.12 -2.62 6.39
N TRP A 172 -4.63 -2.81 7.61
CA TRP A 172 -5.08 -1.68 8.43
C TRP A 172 -3.95 -0.76 8.88
N TRP A 173 -2.78 -1.29 9.20
CA TRP A 173 -1.60 -0.49 9.53
C TRP A 173 -1.20 0.41 8.36
N ASP A 174 -1.14 -0.13 7.15
CA ASP A 174 -0.80 0.65 5.96
C ASP A 174 -1.87 1.71 5.66
N ALA A 175 -3.16 1.36 5.79
CA ALA A 175 -4.25 2.32 5.61
C ALA A 175 -4.25 3.46 6.65
N ILE A 176 -3.94 3.17 7.92
CA ILE A 176 -3.83 4.17 8.98
C ILE A 176 -2.63 5.09 8.74
N CYS A 177 -1.48 4.52 8.36
CA CYS A 177 -0.31 5.33 8.00
C CYS A 177 -0.61 6.27 6.83
N LEU A 178 -1.33 5.79 5.81
CA LEU A 178 -1.74 6.62 4.68
C LEU A 178 -2.70 7.73 5.12
N TYR A 179 -3.73 7.39 5.92
CA TYR A 179 -4.68 8.36 6.45
C TYR A 179 -3.97 9.46 7.24
N ASP A 180 -3.07 9.09 8.15
CA ASP A 180 -2.29 10.03 8.96
C ASP A 180 -1.49 11.00 8.07
N ASN A 181 -0.77 10.45 7.08
CA ASN A 181 0.06 11.23 6.16
C ASN A 181 -0.72 12.14 5.20
N VAL A 182 -1.95 11.79 4.84
CA VAL A 182 -2.74 12.50 3.81
C VAL A 182 -3.82 13.37 4.43
N VAL A 183 -4.70 12.77 5.22
CA VAL A 183 -5.90 13.42 5.77
C VAL A 183 -5.64 13.95 7.18
N GLY A 184 -4.97 13.15 8.02
CA GLY A 184 -4.70 13.48 9.43
C GLY A 184 -3.91 14.78 9.58
N LEU A 185 -2.91 14.99 8.71
CA LEU A 185 -2.12 16.22 8.68
C LEU A 185 -2.88 17.46 8.20
N MET A 186 -4.02 17.32 7.53
CA MET A 186 -4.76 18.44 6.95
C MET A 186 -6.01 18.80 7.75
N GLU A 187 -6.75 17.80 8.24
CA GLU A 187 -8.10 17.98 8.79
C GLU A 187 -8.17 17.93 10.33
N LEU A 188 -7.25 17.21 11.00
CA LEU A 188 -7.35 16.99 12.45
C LEU A 188 -6.81 18.16 13.27
N SER A 189 -7.43 18.41 14.42
CA SER A 189 -6.89 19.29 15.46
C SER A 189 -5.59 18.71 16.06
N LEU A 190 -4.82 19.54 16.77
CA LEU A 190 -3.57 19.09 17.39
C LEU A 190 -3.80 17.93 18.38
N GLU A 191 -4.83 18.03 19.20
CA GLU A 191 -5.19 16.99 20.19
C GLU A 191 -5.55 15.66 19.52
N GLU A 192 -6.32 15.71 18.42
CA GLU A 192 -6.68 14.51 17.65
C GLU A 192 -5.46 13.88 16.97
N ARG A 193 -4.51 14.68 16.48
CA ARG A 193 -3.25 14.20 15.91
C ARG A 193 -2.37 13.53 16.96
N GLU A 194 -2.26 14.13 18.14
CA GLU A 194 -1.51 13.54 19.25
C GLU A 194 -2.11 12.20 19.65
N HIS A 195 -3.44 12.13 19.80
CA HIS A 195 -4.14 10.88 20.11
C HIS A 195 -3.94 9.80 19.04
N LEU A 196 -4.05 10.16 17.76
CA LEU A 196 -3.80 9.25 16.64
C LEU A 196 -2.35 8.75 16.65
N GLY A 197 -1.39 9.64 16.93
CA GLY A 197 0.03 9.32 17.05
C GLY A 197 0.32 8.34 18.18
N GLU A 198 -0.30 8.51 19.35
CA GLU A 198 -0.19 7.57 20.46
C GLU A 198 -0.74 6.18 20.11
N GLU A 199 -1.92 6.11 19.49
CA GLU A 199 -2.52 4.85 19.05
C GLU A 199 -1.67 4.15 17.99
N ARG A 200 -1.08 4.92 17.06
CA ARG A 200 -0.18 4.41 16.04
C ARG A 200 1.10 3.86 16.66
N LEU A 201 1.70 4.57 17.62
CA LEU A 201 2.89 4.09 18.34
C LEU A 201 2.60 2.77 19.06
N ARG A 202 1.43 2.67 19.72
CA ARG A 202 0.97 1.44 20.38
C ARG A 202 0.83 0.28 19.40
N LEU A 203 0.22 0.51 18.24
CA LEU A 203 0.05 -0.52 17.20
C LEU A 203 1.38 -0.95 16.57
N SER A 204 2.32 -0.02 16.40
CA SER A 204 3.58 -0.26 15.70
C SER A 204 4.39 -1.43 16.27
N VAL A 205 4.36 -1.62 17.60
CA VAL A 205 5.05 -2.73 18.27
C VAL A 205 4.48 -4.08 17.83
N ARG A 206 3.15 -4.19 17.79
CA ARG A 206 2.46 -5.42 17.36
C ARG A 206 2.64 -5.67 15.86
N VAL A 207 2.61 -4.61 15.05
CA VAL A 207 2.87 -4.70 13.61
C VAL A 207 4.28 -5.22 13.36
N ARG A 208 5.29 -4.67 14.05
CA ARG A 208 6.68 -5.13 13.92
C ARG A 208 6.83 -6.62 14.26
N GLN A 209 6.17 -7.09 15.33
CA GLN A 209 6.16 -8.52 15.67
C GLN A 209 5.59 -9.38 14.54
N VAL A 210 4.45 -8.99 13.97
CA VAL A 210 3.84 -9.73 12.85
C VAL A 210 4.69 -9.66 11.59
N GLU A 211 5.30 -8.52 11.28
CA GLU A 211 6.23 -8.40 10.15
C GLU A 211 7.46 -9.31 10.35
N ASP A 212 8.03 -9.37 11.55
CA ASP A 212 9.16 -10.26 11.88
C ASP A 212 8.79 -11.74 11.78
N GLU A 213 7.57 -12.12 12.21
CA GLU A 213 7.05 -13.48 12.05
C GLU A 213 6.90 -13.86 10.57
N VAL A 214 6.32 -12.97 9.76
CA VAL A 214 6.13 -13.18 8.31
C VAL A 214 7.47 -13.31 7.58
N VAL A 215 8.44 -12.43 7.88
CA VAL A 215 9.78 -12.50 7.29
C VAL A 215 10.53 -13.75 7.76
N GLY A 216 10.46 -14.09 9.05
CA GLY A 216 11.11 -15.29 9.60
C GLY A 216 10.50 -16.60 9.09
N GLU A 217 9.21 -16.63 8.76
CA GLU A 217 8.60 -17.76 8.05
C GLU A 217 9.14 -17.86 6.61
N PHE A 218 9.26 -16.73 5.91
CA PHE A 218 9.82 -16.68 4.55
C PHE A 218 11.26 -17.19 4.50
N GLU A 219 12.11 -16.80 5.44
CA GLU A 219 13.50 -17.27 5.53
C GLU A 219 13.58 -18.79 5.77
N ARG A 220 12.64 -19.37 6.51
CA ARG A 220 12.62 -20.82 6.81
C ARG A 220 12.13 -21.66 5.64
N ILE A 221 11.10 -21.20 4.92
CA ILE A 221 10.52 -21.95 3.81
C ILE A 221 11.34 -21.75 2.53
N GLY A 222 11.76 -20.52 2.25
CA GLY A 222 12.57 -20.16 1.08
C GLY A 222 11.83 -20.19 -0.27
N ASP A 223 10.54 -20.56 -0.28
CA ASP A 223 9.70 -20.64 -1.48
C ASP A 223 8.86 -19.35 -1.67
N ILE A 224 8.95 -18.79 -2.87
CA ILE A 224 8.27 -17.55 -3.30
C ILE A 224 6.77 -17.81 -3.54
N PHE A 225 6.34 -19.07 -3.69
CA PHE A 225 4.95 -19.41 -4.05
C PHE A 225 4.05 -19.79 -2.87
N THR A 226 4.60 -20.07 -1.68
CA THR A 226 3.83 -20.59 -0.54
C THR A 226 3.46 -19.54 0.51
N ILE A 227 4.25 -18.47 0.62
CA ILE A 227 4.03 -17.34 1.52
C ILE A 227 3.60 -16.13 0.67
N ASP A 228 2.94 -15.15 1.29
CA ASP A 228 2.65 -13.86 0.67
C ASP A 228 3.94 -13.08 0.41
N THR A 229 4.68 -13.49 -0.63
CA THR A 229 5.99 -12.94 -0.97
C THR A 229 5.89 -11.48 -1.39
N GLY A 230 4.74 -11.04 -1.90
CA GLY A 230 4.46 -9.63 -2.14
C GLY A 230 4.51 -8.83 -0.85
N GLN A 231 3.84 -9.30 0.20
CA GLN A 231 3.89 -8.67 1.53
C GLN A 231 5.31 -8.68 2.12
N VAL A 232 6.04 -9.80 2.02
CA VAL A 232 7.44 -9.89 2.48
C VAL A 232 8.32 -8.88 1.75
N PHE A 233 8.18 -8.80 0.43
CA PHE A 233 8.94 -7.85 -0.38
C PHE A 233 8.66 -6.41 0.04
N TYR A 234 7.39 -6.04 0.24
CA TYR A 234 7.05 -4.70 0.72
C TYR A 234 7.63 -4.39 2.10
N ILE A 235 7.54 -5.32 3.05
CA ILE A 235 8.12 -5.17 4.39
C ILE A 235 9.64 -4.93 4.30
N LEU A 236 10.35 -5.77 3.54
CA LEU A 236 11.80 -5.66 3.39
C LEU A 236 12.20 -4.37 2.68
N ALA A 237 11.46 -3.94 1.65
CA ALA A 237 11.70 -2.67 0.97
C ALA A 237 11.53 -1.47 1.92
N LYS A 238 10.50 -1.48 2.79
CA LYS A 238 10.31 -0.44 3.83
C LYS A 238 11.48 -0.40 4.81
N ARG A 239 11.97 -1.56 5.25
CA ARG A 239 13.10 -1.67 6.18
C ARG A 239 14.41 -1.18 5.56
N GLU A 240 14.70 -1.57 4.32
CA GLU A 240 15.88 -1.11 3.60
C GLU A 240 15.82 0.42 3.41
N PHE A 241 14.68 0.95 3.01
CA PHE A 241 14.53 2.39 2.83
C PHE A 241 14.68 3.16 4.16
N ALA A 242 14.14 2.64 5.27
CA ALA A 242 14.36 3.21 6.59
C ALA A 242 15.85 3.18 6.98
N ALA A 243 16.56 2.08 6.72
CA ALA A 243 18.00 1.99 6.99
C ALA A 243 18.81 2.98 6.14
N CYS A 244 18.47 3.15 4.85
CA CYS A 244 19.08 4.19 4.01
C CYS A 244 18.82 5.60 4.55
N ASN A 245 17.60 5.88 5.05
CA ASN A 245 17.28 7.16 5.69
C ASN A 245 18.06 7.38 6.98
N GLU A 246 18.31 6.36 7.78
CA GLU A 246 19.15 6.48 8.99
C GLU A 246 20.62 6.72 8.66
N GLU A 247 21.14 6.07 7.61
CA GLU A 247 22.55 6.18 7.21
C GLU A 247 22.85 7.47 6.44
N TYR A 248 21.94 7.88 5.55
CA TYR A 248 22.17 8.95 4.57
C TYR A 248 21.17 10.11 4.67
N GLY A 249 20.10 9.97 5.46
CA GLY A 249 19.15 11.05 5.71
C GLY A 249 19.83 12.20 6.45
N LYS A 250 19.62 13.41 5.94
CA LYS A 250 20.08 14.66 6.56
C LYS A 250 18.97 15.28 7.39
#